data_AF-A0A1G0XRM1-F1
#
_entry.id   AF-A0A1G0XRM1-F1
#
_cell.length_a   1.000
_cell.length_b   1.000
_cell.length_c   1.000
_cell.angle_alpha   90.00
_cell.angle_beta   90.00
_cell.angle_gamma   90.00
#
_symmetry.space_group_name_H-M   'P 1'
#
loop_
_entity.id
_entity.type
_entity.pdbx_description
1 polymer ?
#
loop_
_entity_poly.entity_id
_entity_poly.type
_entity_poly.pdbx_seq_one_letter_code
_entity_poly.pdbx_strand_id
1 'polypeptide(L)'
;MIIEIEDFRGNPECAGKLFCDDDALSWRAKGLMEYLLHIMRQGKFRVGLPELTAASRDGEKATRSAINELFGRGYITRRQERENGKFLGTRYVLSMVQGDSMKEETSSPHAVLRQT
;
A
#
# COMPACT_ATOMS: atom_id res chain seq x y z
N MET A 1 -2.06 11.50 -0.53
CA MET A 1 -1.93 10.03 -0.61
C MET A 1 -3.01 9.43 0.26
N ILE A 2 -3.82 8.54 -0.31
CA ILE A 2 -4.88 7.81 0.40
C ILE A 2 -4.54 6.32 0.34
N ILE A 3 -4.59 5.67 1.49
CA ILE A 3 -4.49 4.23 1.62
C ILE A 3 -5.90 3.69 1.77
N GLU A 4 -6.27 2.82 0.84
CA GLU A 4 -7.46 1.99 0.90
C GLU A 4 -7.04 0.61 1.40
N ILE A 5 -7.80 0.10 2.35
CA ILE A 5 -7.58 -1.22 2.92
C ILE A 5 -8.68 -2.09 2.34
N GLU A 6 -8.31 -3.08 1.53
CA GLU A 6 -9.30 -4.05 1.05
C GLU A 6 -9.83 -4.88 2.23
N ASP A 7 -11.13 -5.13 2.25
CA ASP A 7 -11.77 -5.92 3.29
C ASP A 7 -11.39 -7.39 3.14
N PHE A 8 -10.49 -7.84 4.02
CA PHE A 8 -10.08 -9.23 4.07
C PHE A 8 -11.13 -10.04 4.80
N ARG A 9 -12.04 -10.61 4.00
CA ARG A 9 -12.98 -11.72 4.32
C ARG A 9 -12.34 -12.85 5.16
N GLY A 10 -11.02 -12.99 5.08
CA GLY A 10 -10.22 -14.05 5.71
C GLY A 10 -9.65 -13.61 7.06
N ASN A 11 -9.54 -14.56 7.99
CA ASN A 11 -9.14 -14.32 9.38
C ASN A 11 -7.89 -13.41 9.49
N PRO A 12 -7.99 -12.19 10.07
CA PRO A 12 -6.88 -11.25 10.20
C PRO A 12 -5.76 -11.74 11.13
N GLU A 13 -6.00 -12.76 11.96
CA GLU A 13 -4.97 -13.37 12.81
C GLU A 13 -3.88 -14.06 11.99
N CYS A 14 -4.24 -14.70 10.87
CA CYS A 14 -3.29 -15.37 10.00
C CYS A 14 -2.33 -14.38 9.31
N ALA A 15 -2.79 -13.14 9.10
CA ALA A 15 -1.99 -12.11 8.47
C ALA A 15 -0.96 -11.47 9.38
N GLY A 16 -1.30 -11.31 10.67
CA GLY A 16 -0.36 -10.88 11.71
C GLY A 16 0.96 -11.64 11.65
N LYS A 17 0.86 -12.97 11.46
CA LYS A 17 2.01 -13.86 11.42
C LYS A 17 2.89 -13.68 10.18
N LEU A 18 2.30 -13.38 9.02
CA LEU A 18 3.00 -13.27 7.73
C LEU A 18 3.99 -12.10 7.64
N PHE A 19 3.64 -10.91 8.14
CA PHE A 19 4.54 -9.75 8.09
C PHE A 19 5.41 -9.61 9.35
N CYS A 20 4.99 -10.19 10.48
CA CYS A 20 5.82 -10.21 11.69
C CYS A 20 7.07 -11.06 11.49
N ASP A 21 6.94 -12.19 10.77
CA ASP A 21 8.03 -13.12 10.49
C ASP A 21 8.94 -12.64 9.31
N ASP A 22 8.61 -11.56 8.61
CA ASP A 22 9.45 -10.98 7.54
C ASP A 22 10.58 -10.11 8.14
N ASP A 23 11.79 -10.65 8.22
CA ASP A 23 13.00 -9.95 8.71
C ASP A 23 13.43 -8.77 7.83
N ALA A 24 12.89 -8.71 6.62
CA ALA A 24 13.27 -7.76 5.60
C ALA A 24 12.46 -6.45 5.69
N LEU A 25 11.50 -6.39 6.62
CA LEU A 25 10.75 -5.20 7.03
C LEU A 25 11.37 -4.57 8.29
N SER A 26 11.47 -3.24 8.30
CA SER A 26 11.83 -2.53 9.52
C SER A 26 10.72 -2.61 10.58
N TRP A 27 11.09 -2.45 11.85
CA TRP A 27 10.13 -2.32 12.95
C TRP A 27 9.09 -1.20 12.72
N ARG A 28 9.47 -0.14 12.01
CA ARG A 28 8.55 0.95 11.62
C ARG A 28 7.50 0.46 10.63
N ALA A 29 7.91 -0.30 9.61
CA ALA A 29 6.99 -0.87 8.63
C ALA A 29 6.05 -1.90 9.27
N LYS A 30 6.56 -2.77 10.15
CA LYS A 30 5.75 -3.73 10.93
C LYS A 30 4.73 -3.04 11.83
N GLY A 31 5.16 -2.00 12.55
CA GLY A 31 4.26 -1.20 13.40
C GLY A 31 3.18 -0.47 12.61
N LEU A 32 3.53 0.11 11.45
CA LEU A 32 2.55 0.74 10.57
C LEU A 32 1.55 -0.27 10.02
N MET A 33 2.00 -1.48 9.64
CA MET A 33 1.12 -2.56 9.19
C MET A 33 0.11 -2.93 10.27
N GLU A 34 0.54 -3.17 11.51
CA GLU A 34 -0.38 -3.50 12.61
C GLU A 34 -1.37 -2.36 12.89
N TYR A 35 -0.93 -1.10 12.78
CA TYR A 35 -1.84 0.05 12.91
C TYR A 35 -2.92 0.06 11.81
N LEU A 36 -2.55 -0.23 10.55
CA LEU A 36 -3.50 -0.34 9.44
C LEU A 36 -4.50 -1.50 9.67
N LEU A 37 -4.04 -2.63 10.20
CA LEU A 37 -4.93 -3.74 10.56
C LEU A 37 -5.85 -3.39 11.73
N HIS A 38 -5.35 -2.64 12.72
CA HIS A 38 -6.17 -2.16 13.83
C HIS A 38 -7.34 -1.28 13.34
N ILE A 39 -7.08 -0.28 12.49
CA ILE A 39 -8.16 0.58 11.97
C ILE A 39 -9.13 -0.19 11.07
N MET A 40 -8.64 -1.21 10.34
CA MET A 40 -9.50 -2.11 9.57
C MET A 40 -10.46 -2.89 10.47
N ARG A 41 -9.97 -3.42 11.61
CA ARG A 41 -10.80 -4.09 12.62
C ARG A 41 -11.88 -3.16 13.22
N GLN A 42 -11.64 -1.84 13.21
CA GLN A 42 -12.62 -0.82 13.61
C GLN A 42 -13.62 -0.47 12.48
N GLY A 43 -13.54 -1.14 11.32
CA GLY A 43 -14.39 -0.88 10.15
C GLY A 43 -13.94 0.30 9.30
N LYS A 44 -12.72 0.82 9.50
CA LYS A 44 -12.17 1.93 8.73
C LYS A 44 -11.24 1.42 7.63
N PHE A 45 -11.71 1.52 6.39
CA PHE A 45 -11.02 1.02 5.19
C PHE A 45 -10.32 2.11 4.37
N ARG A 46 -10.34 3.37 4.82
CA ARG A 46 -9.71 4.50 4.14
C ARG A 46 -8.99 5.38 5.14
N VAL A 47 -7.70 5.62 4.90
CA VAL A 47 -6.88 6.50 5.74
C VAL A 47 -5.96 7.37 4.88
N GLY A 48 -5.87 8.65 5.22
CA GLY A 48 -4.99 9.59 4.54
C GLY A 48 -3.61 9.67 5.19
N LEU A 49 -2.58 10.03 4.42
CA LEU A 49 -1.24 10.31 4.97
C LEU A 49 -1.24 11.37 6.11
N PRO A 50 -2.01 12.48 6.04
CA PRO A 50 -2.05 13.44 7.14
C PRO A 50 -2.61 12.83 8.42
N GLU A 51 -3.59 11.94 8.29
CA GLU A 51 -4.20 11.24 9.42
C GLU A 51 -3.21 10.26 10.06
N LEU A 52 -2.49 9.48 9.24
CA LEU A 52 -1.43 8.58 9.73
C LEU A 52 -0.32 9.34 10.44
N THR A 53 0.04 10.52 9.92
CA THR A 53 1.08 11.37 10.52
C THR A 53 0.60 12.00 11.82
N ALA A 54 -0.70 12.30 11.95
CA ALA A 54 -1.28 12.80 13.20
C ALA A 54 -1.48 11.70 14.25
N ALA A 55 -1.59 10.44 13.84
CA ALA A 55 -1.80 9.30 14.72
C ALA A 55 -0.54 8.87 15.51
N SER A 56 0.66 9.27 15.08
CA SER A 56 1.93 8.93 15.74
C SER A 56 2.81 10.16 15.93
N ARG A 57 3.87 10.00 16.74
CA ARG A 57 4.95 10.99 16.88
C ARG A 57 5.88 11.01 15.66
N ASP A 58 5.80 9.98 14.81
CA ASP A 58 6.57 9.89 13.58
C ASP A 58 6.05 10.91 12.55
N GLY A 59 6.98 11.69 12.00
CA GLY A 59 6.66 12.67 10.97
C GLY A 59 6.38 12.03 9.60
N GLU A 60 5.85 12.83 8.68
CA GLU A 60 5.40 12.38 7.35
C GLU A 60 6.47 11.56 6.59
N LYS A 61 7.74 11.97 6.70
CA LYS A 61 8.86 11.29 6.03
C LYS A 61 9.05 9.86 6.53
N ALA A 62 8.92 9.63 7.83
CA ALA A 62 9.06 8.30 8.43
C ALA A 62 7.88 7.40 8.01
N THR A 63 6.66 7.94 8.04
CA THR A 63 5.46 7.24 7.56
C THR A 63 5.58 6.86 6.09
N ARG A 64 6.01 7.80 5.22
CA ARG A 64 6.25 7.52 3.79
C ARG A 64 7.32 6.46 3.58
N SER A 65 8.40 6.48 4.36
CA SER A 65 9.45 5.45 4.28
C SER A 65 8.90 4.06 4.58
N ALA A 66 8.16 3.93 5.68
CA ALA A 66 7.52 2.67 6.07
C ALA A 66 6.55 2.15 4.99
N ILE A 67 5.75 3.04 4.39
CA ILE A 67 4.83 2.67 3.29
C ILE A 67 5.60 2.20 2.06
N ASN A 68 6.72 2.86 1.73
CA ASN A 68 7.55 2.46 0.59
C ASN A 68 8.21 1.08 0.82
N GLU A 69 8.61 0.77 2.05
CA GLU A 69 9.11 -0.55 2.41
C GLU A 69 8.02 -1.62 2.20
N LEU A 70 6.81 -1.38 2.71
CA LEU A 70 5.67 -2.29 2.51
C LEU A 70 5.31 -2.45 1.03
N PHE A 71 5.40 -1.37 0.25
CA PHE A 71 5.21 -1.41 -1.20
C PHE A 71 6.28 -2.25 -1.90
N GLY A 72 7.56 -2.05 -1.55
CA GLY A 72 8.68 -2.78 -2.13
C GLY A 72 8.63 -4.30 -1.86
N ARG A 73 7.92 -4.72 -0.82
CA ARG A 73 7.69 -6.12 -0.46
C ARG A 73 6.38 -6.70 -1.01
N GLY A 74 5.56 -5.90 -1.67
CA GLY A 74 4.27 -6.35 -2.23
C GLY A 74 3.13 -6.44 -1.22
N TYR A 75 3.30 -5.94 0.01
CA TYR A 75 2.20 -5.84 0.99
C TYR A 75 1.28 -4.65 0.71
N ILE A 76 1.75 -3.66 -0.04
CA ILE A 76 0.94 -2.55 -0.53
C ILE A 76 1.12 -2.49 -2.04
N THR A 77 0.03 -2.38 -2.78
CA THR A 77 0.05 -2.16 -4.22
C THR A 77 -0.47 -0.76 -4.54
N ARG A 78 0.02 -0.18 -5.64
CA ARG A 78 -0.40 1.16 -6.07
C ARG A 78 -1.40 1.00 -7.20
N ARG A 79 -2.65 1.43 -6.98
CA ARG A 79 -3.63 1.56 -8.07
C ARG A 79 -3.73 3.01 -8.50
N GLN A 80 -3.45 3.26 -9.78
CA GLN A 80 -3.72 4.55 -10.41
C GLN A 80 -5.17 4.54 -10.88
N GLU A 81 -5.96 5.47 -10.36
CA GLU A 81 -7.32 5.67 -10.85
C GLU A 81 -7.25 6.57 -12.08
N ARG A 82 -7.67 6.03 -13.22
CA ARG A 82 -7.82 6.76 -14.47
C ARG A 82 -9.29 6.74 -14.85
N GLU A 83 -9.89 7.90 -15.00
CA GLU A 83 -11.25 8.04 -15.53
C GLU A 83 -11.15 8.88 -16.80
N ASN A 84 -11.68 8.38 -17.92
CA ASN A 84 -11.61 9.03 -19.23
C ASN A 84 -10.19 9.52 -19.60
N GLY A 85 -9.16 8.72 -19.28
CA GLY A 85 -7.77 9.06 -19.58
C GLY A 85 -7.16 10.16 -18.69
N LYS A 86 -7.91 10.74 -17.74
CA LYS A 86 -7.41 11.68 -16.75
C LYS A 86 -6.99 10.95 -15.48
N PHE A 87 -5.80 11.28 -14.99
CA PHE A 87 -5.30 10.80 -13.71
C PHE A 87 -6.08 11.47 -12.58
N LEU A 88 -6.95 10.72 -11.89
CA LEU A 88 -7.71 11.24 -10.74
C LEU A 88 -6.91 11.20 -9.45
N GLY A 89 -6.03 10.20 -9.29
CA GLY A 89 -5.27 10.04 -8.08
C GLY A 89 -4.56 8.72 -7.98
N THR A 90 -3.82 8.59 -6.89
CA THR A 90 -3.15 7.34 -6.52
C THR A 90 -3.75 6.83 -5.22
N ARG A 91 -4.27 5.61 -5.28
CA ARG A 91 -4.74 4.85 -4.14
C ARG A 91 -3.73 3.74 -3.87
N TYR A 92 -3.44 3.52 -2.60
CA TYR A 92 -2.60 2.43 -2.15
C TYR A 92 -3.51 1.36 -1.58
N VAL A 93 -3.41 0.14 -2.06
CA VAL A 93 -4.24 -0.99 -1.64
C VAL A 93 -3.38 -1.91 -0.79
N LEU A 94 -3.75 -2.09 0.47
CA LEU A 94 -3.12 -3.09 1.35
C LEU A 94 -3.47 -4.49 0.82
N SER A 95 -2.49 -5.40 0.75
CA SER A 95 -2.64 -6.83 0.38
C SER A 95 -1.87 -7.70 1.37
N MET A 96 -2.50 -8.74 1.90
CA MET A 96 -1.87 -9.67 2.86
C MET A 96 -1.27 -10.91 2.20
N VAL A 97 -1.52 -11.08 0.90
CA VAL A 97 -0.78 -12.01 0.06
C VAL A 97 0.46 -11.25 -0.39
N GLN A 98 1.65 -11.72 0.00
CA GLN A 98 2.90 -11.26 -0.64
C GLN A 98 2.66 -11.39 -2.12
N GLY A 99 2.66 -10.25 -2.83
CA GLY A 99 2.52 -10.26 -4.28
C GLY A 99 3.66 -11.08 -4.84
N ASP A 100 3.40 -12.35 -5.13
CA ASP A 100 4.33 -13.17 -5.86
C ASP A 100 4.46 -12.52 -7.23
N SER A 101 5.62 -11.92 -7.45
CA SER A 101 6.17 -11.59 -8.76
C SER A 101 5.19 -10.98 -9.77
N MET A 102 4.97 -9.66 -9.71
CA MET A 102 4.81 -8.90 -10.95
C MET A 102 5.60 -7.59 -10.93
N LYS A 103 6.79 -7.67 -11.54
CA LYS A 103 7.29 -6.59 -12.38
C LYS A 103 6.29 -6.42 -13.53
N GLU A 104 5.23 -5.65 -13.33
CA GLU A 104 4.49 -5.11 -14.46
C GLU A 104 5.08 -3.75 -14.81
N GLU A 105 5.84 -3.79 -15.91
CA GLU A 105 6.15 -2.68 -16.76
C GLU A 105 4.95 -1.74 -16.85
N THR A 106 5.08 -0.52 -16.32
CA THR A 106 4.39 0.61 -16.93
C THR A 106 5.09 0.88 -18.27
N SER A 107 4.84 0.01 -19.25
CA SER A 107 4.84 0.37 -20.66
C SER A 107 3.87 1.54 -20.78
N SER A 108 4.44 2.74 -20.82
CA SER A 108 3.69 3.96 -21.06
C SER A 108 3.19 3.94 -22.50
N PRO A 109 1.89 4.16 -22.75
CA PRO A 109 1.32 4.17 -24.09
C PRO A 109 1.61 5.51 -24.76
N HIS A 110 2.85 5.76 -25.20
CA HIS A 110 3.14 6.79 -26.20
C HIS A 110 4.59 6.72 -26.72
N ALA A 111 4.82 6.04 -27.85
CA ALA A 111 5.91 6.39 -28.75
C ALA A 111 5.57 5.93 -30.18
N VAL A 112 4.80 6.79 -30.86
CA VAL A 112 4.99 7.18 -32.27
C VAL A 112 4.80 6.07 -33.32
N LEU A 113 3.68 6.17 -34.04
CA LEU A 113 3.58 5.77 -35.44
C LEU A 113 4.84 6.24 -36.19
N ARG A 114 5.53 5.31 -36.87
CA ARG A 114 5.93 5.53 -38.26
C ARG A 114 5.78 4.25 -39.05
N GLN A 115 4.85 4.32 -40.01
CA GLN A 115 4.86 3.54 -41.23
C GLN A 115 6.18 3.79 -41.97
N THR A 116 6.72 2.77 -42.63
CA THR A 116 6.95 2.69 -44.09
C THR A 116 7.50 1.31 -44.42
#